data_AF-A0A9D9DA90-F1
#
_entry.id   AF-A0A9D9DA90-F1
#
_cell.length_a   1.000
_cell.length_b   1.000
_cell.length_c   1.000
_cell.angle_alpha   90.00
_cell.angle_beta   90.00
_cell.angle_gamma   90.00
#
_symmetry.space_group_name_H-M   'P 1'
#
loop_
_entity.id
_entity.type
_entity.pdbx_description
1 polymer ?
#
loop_
_entity_poly.entity_id
_entity_poly.type
_entity_poly.pdbx_seq_one_letter_code
_entity_poly.pdbx_strand_id
1 'polypeptide(L)'
;MNIESELKLINQKICHMFDLVQSACEKAFNYYLSNDKYDPELVIDDDEINEAERQIESLCMQILLRERLFASDMRIVTASLKLVEDLERIGDQAY
;
A
#
# COMPACT_ATOMS: atom_id res chain seq x y z
N MET A 1 23.37 -5.62 2.68
CA MET A 1 21.93 -5.84 2.99
C MET A 1 21.58 -7.28 2.71
N ASN A 2 20.76 -7.89 3.55
CA ASN A 2 20.27 -9.26 3.40
C ASN A 2 18.87 -9.21 2.77
N ILE A 3 18.62 -10.00 1.72
CA ILE A 3 17.32 -10.09 1.04
C ILE A 3 16.16 -10.35 2.02
N GLU A 4 16.38 -11.14 3.06
CA GLU A 4 15.37 -11.44 4.09
C GLU A 4 14.93 -10.17 4.83
N SER A 5 15.87 -9.28 5.16
CA SER A 5 15.56 -8.00 5.80
C SER A 5 14.83 -7.05 4.86
N GLU A 6 15.14 -7.07 3.57
CA GLU A 6 14.49 -6.24 2.55
C GLU A 6 13.05 -6.70 2.30
N LEU A 7 12.82 -8.02 2.20
CA LEU A 7 11.48 -8.61 2.10
C LEU A 7 10.63 -8.34 3.34
N LYS A 8 11.25 -8.36 4.53
CA LYS A 8 10.55 -8.00 5.77
C LYS A 8 10.15 -6.53 5.79
N LEU A 9 11.02 -5.64 5.29
CA LEU A 9 10.71 -4.23 5.17
C LEU A 9 9.57 -3.96 4.19
N ILE A 10 9.56 -4.66 3.03
CA ILE A 10 8.44 -4.59 2.08
C ILE A 10 7.14 -4.99 2.77
N ASN A 11 7.10 -6.13 3.47
CA ASN A 11 5.90 -6.56 4.19
C ASN A 11 5.44 -5.53 5.22
N GLN A 12 6.36 -4.95 6.00
CA GLN A 12 6.02 -3.91 6.98
C GLN A 12 5.38 -2.69 6.34
N LYS A 13 5.89 -2.25 5.18
CA LYS A 13 5.31 -1.12 4.45
C LYS A 13 3.96 -1.45 3.82
N ILE A 14 3.79 -2.68 3.30
CA ILE A 14 2.49 -3.15 2.80
C ILE A 14 1.45 -3.17 3.92
N CYS A 15 1.79 -3.66 5.11
CA CYS A 15 0.88 -3.63 6.26
C CYS A 15 0.50 -2.19 6.62
N HIS A 16 1.45 -1.27 6.60
CA HIS A 16 1.16 0.14 6.86
C HIS A 16 0.22 0.74 5.80
N MET A 17 0.47 0.50 4.52
CA MET A 17 -0.43 0.94 3.44
C MET A 17 -1.83 0.33 3.58
N PHE A 18 -1.92 -0.94 3.97
CA PHE A 18 -3.20 -1.61 4.25
C PHE A 18 -3.98 -0.91 5.37
N ASP A 19 -3.31 -0.51 6.46
CA ASP A 19 -3.95 0.23 7.56
C ASP A 19 -4.51 1.59 7.09
N LEU A 20 -3.79 2.28 6.19
CA LEU A 20 -4.25 3.54 5.59
C LEU A 20 -5.51 3.33 4.72
N VAL A 21 -5.46 2.33 3.82
CA VAL A 21 -6.59 1.96 2.96
C VAL A 21 -7.80 1.54 3.80
N GLN A 22 -7.59 0.75 4.86
CA GLN A 22 -8.67 0.35 5.77
C GLN A 22 -9.32 1.57 6.43
N SER A 23 -8.52 2.51 6.94
CA SER A 23 -9.01 3.76 7.55
C SER A 23 -9.82 4.60 6.55
N ALA A 24 -9.35 4.69 5.29
CA ALA A 24 -10.08 5.36 4.22
C ALA A 24 -11.44 4.70 3.95
N CYS A 25 -11.49 3.36 3.83
CA CYS A 25 -12.74 2.64 3.65
C CYS A 25 -13.71 2.84 4.83
N GLU A 26 -13.21 2.78 6.08
CA GLU A 26 -14.03 2.97 7.28
C GLU A 26 -14.66 4.37 7.32
N LYS A 27 -13.87 5.40 6.96
CA LYS A 27 -14.35 6.78 6.80
C LYS A 27 -15.45 6.87 5.74
N ALA A 28 -15.21 6.31 4.55
CA ALA A 28 -16.18 6.30 3.45
C ALA A 28 -17.52 5.66 3.85
N PHE A 29 -17.46 4.50 4.50
CA PHE A 29 -18.67 3.82 4.98
C PHE A 29 -19.41 4.62 6.05
N ASN A 30 -18.69 5.21 7.01
CA ASN A 30 -19.30 6.03 8.05
C ASN A 30 -19.96 7.27 7.47
N TYR A 31 -19.34 7.94 6.49
CA TYR A 31 -19.94 9.06 5.77
C TYR A 31 -21.26 8.63 5.12
N TYR A 32 -21.24 7.56 4.31
CA TYR A 32 -22.42 7.07 3.60
C TYR A 32 -23.58 6.69 4.54
N LEU A 33 -23.28 6.07 5.69
CA LEU A 33 -24.28 5.64 6.66
C LEU A 33 -24.83 6.78 7.53
N SER A 34 -24.11 7.90 7.64
CA SER A 34 -24.45 9.01 8.55
C SER A 34 -25.50 10.01 8.00
N ASN A 35 -26.08 9.75 6.82
CA ASN A 35 -27.05 10.63 6.15
C ASN A 35 -26.54 12.07 5.93
N ASP A 36 -25.35 12.23 5.33
CA ASP A 36 -24.84 13.52 4.81
C ASP A 36 -24.69 14.66 5.84
N LYS A 37 -24.41 14.35 7.11
CA LYS A 37 -23.81 15.38 7.98
C LYS A 37 -22.36 15.56 7.55
N TYR A 38 -22.14 16.48 6.62
CA TYR A 38 -20.81 16.89 6.18
C TYR A 38 -19.91 17.12 7.40
N ASP A 39 -18.89 16.27 7.53
CA ASP A 39 -17.86 16.36 8.55
C ASP A 39 -16.53 16.66 7.86
N PRO A 40 -15.94 17.84 8.05
CA PRO A 40 -14.64 18.16 7.48
C PRO A 40 -13.49 17.30 8.03
N GLU A 41 -13.69 16.55 9.13
CA GLU A 41 -12.71 15.56 9.62
C GLU A 41 -12.75 14.24 8.83
N LEU A 42 -13.77 14.04 7.99
CA LEU A 42 -13.95 12.85 7.15
C LEU A 42 -13.20 12.94 5.80
N VAL A 43 -12.39 13.98 5.58
CA VAL A 43 -11.52 14.06 4.40
C VAL A 43 -10.59 12.84 4.38
N ILE A 44 -10.69 12.08 3.30
CA ILE A 44 -9.83 10.95 3.00
C ILE A 44 -8.61 11.52 2.29
N ASP A 45 -7.44 11.39 2.92
CA ASP A 45 -6.17 11.84 2.35
C ASP A 45 -5.57 10.70 1.53
N ASP A 46 -5.70 10.79 0.21
CA ASP A 46 -5.21 9.81 -0.75
C ASP A 46 -3.70 9.96 -1.02
N ASP A 47 -3.12 11.15 -0.75
CA ASP A 47 -1.70 11.40 -0.99
C ASP A 47 -0.81 10.50 -0.14
N GLU A 48 -1.25 10.13 1.07
CA GLU A 48 -0.53 9.20 1.95
C GLU A 48 -0.50 7.77 1.38
N ILE A 49 -1.60 7.30 0.77
CA ILE A 49 -1.68 5.97 0.15
C ILE A 49 -0.79 5.93 -1.09
N ASN A 50 -0.89 6.94 -1.95
CA ASN A 50 -0.04 7.10 -3.14
C ASN A 50 1.45 7.16 -2.79
N GLU A 51 1.80 7.85 -1.71
CA GLU A 51 3.19 7.92 -1.26
C GLU A 51 3.68 6.58 -0.69
N ALA A 52 2.83 5.86 0.04
CA ALA A 52 3.15 4.52 0.51
C ALA A 52 3.38 3.54 -0.66
N GLU A 53 2.55 3.62 -1.69
CA GLU A 53 2.67 2.86 -2.94
C GLU A 53 4.06 3.08 -3.58
N ARG A 54 4.38 4.34 -3.91
CA ARG A 54 5.67 4.73 -4.53
C ARG A 54 6.88 4.26 -3.73
N GLN A 55 6.81 4.30 -2.41
CA GLN A 55 7.90 3.84 -1.55
C GLN A 55 8.10 2.32 -1.63
N ILE A 56 7.01 1.54 -1.69
CA ILE A 56 7.11 0.09 -1.80
C ILE A 56 7.61 -0.29 -3.20
N GLU A 57 7.09 0.34 -4.25
CA GLU A 57 7.55 0.12 -5.62
C GLU A 57 9.04 0.39 -5.78
N SER A 58 9.52 1.51 -5.22
CA SER A 58 10.94 1.87 -5.25
C SER A 58 11.82 0.79 -4.59
N LEU A 59 11.40 0.25 -3.43
CA LEU A 59 12.11 -0.83 -2.76
C LEU A 59 12.09 -2.12 -3.59
N CYS A 60 10.95 -2.49 -4.15
CA CYS A 60 10.81 -3.65 -5.02
C CYS A 60 11.76 -3.53 -6.24
N MET A 61 11.80 -2.37 -6.89
CA MET A 61 12.68 -2.11 -8.03
C MET A 61 14.16 -2.19 -7.64
N GLN A 62 14.55 -1.64 -6.48
CA GLN A 62 15.92 -1.76 -5.99
C GLN A 62 16.35 -3.22 -5.77
N ILE A 63 15.44 -4.08 -5.30
CA ILE A 63 15.73 -5.51 -5.13
C ILE A 63 15.83 -6.22 -6.49
N LEU A 64 14.91 -5.95 -7.42
CA LEU A 64 14.88 -6.58 -8.74
C LEU A 64 16.13 -6.30 -9.58
N LEU A 65 16.73 -5.12 -9.41
CA LEU A 65 17.93 -4.71 -10.15
C LEU A 65 19.24 -5.37 -9.65
N ARG A 66 19.19 -6.21 -8.61
CA ARG A 66 20.39 -6.84 -8.02
C ARG A 66 20.80 -8.11 -8.78
N GLU A 67 22.09 -8.24 -9.13
CA GLU A 67 22.61 -9.34 -9.96
C GLU A 67 22.46 -10.77 -9.37
N ARG A 68 22.21 -10.92 -8.06
CA ARG A 68 22.12 -12.23 -7.38
C ARG A 68 20.79 -12.40 -6.64
N LEU A 69 19.69 -12.38 -7.38
CA LEU A 69 18.35 -12.62 -6.84
C LEU A 69 17.83 -13.99 -7.29
N PHE A 70 17.39 -14.83 -6.35
CA PHE A 70 16.82 -16.13 -6.71
C PHE A 70 15.40 -15.98 -7.25
N ALA A 71 14.95 -16.94 -8.06
CA ALA A 71 13.60 -16.93 -8.65
C ALA A 71 12.47 -17.00 -7.60
N SER A 72 12.74 -17.56 -6.41
CA SER A 72 11.82 -17.48 -5.26
C SER A 72 11.60 -16.03 -4.82
N ASP A 73 12.68 -15.28 -4.72
CA ASP A 73 12.67 -13.91 -4.19
C ASP A 73 12.01 -12.97 -5.22
N MET A 74 12.31 -13.15 -6.52
CA MET A 74 11.64 -12.44 -7.60
C MET A 74 10.12 -12.64 -7.58
N ARG A 75 9.64 -13.86 -7.30
CA ARG A 75 8.20 -14.13 -7.22
C ARG A 75 7.55 -13.38 -6.06
N ILE A 76 8.22 -13.30 -4.92
CA ILE A 76 7.71 -12.54 -3.77
C ILE A 76 7.65 -11.05 -4.12
N VAL A 77 8.74 -10.48 -4.64
CA VAL A 77 8.81 -9.05 -4.97
C VAL A 77 7.80 -8.65 -6.04
N THR A 78 7.63 -9.47 -7.09
CA THR A 78 6.63 -9.20 -8.14
C THR A 78 5.19 -9.38 -7.65
N ALA A 79 4.94 -10.29 -6.73
CA ALA A 79 3.63 -10.41 -6.08
C ALA A 79 3.35 -9.20 -5.17
N SER A 80 4.36 -8.70 -4.45
CA SER A 80 4.25 -7.46 -3.66
C SER A 80 3.88 -6.25 -4.52
N LEU A 81 4.47 -6.10 -5.71
CA LEU A 81 4.11 -5.01 -6.64
C LEU A 81 2.62 -5.07 -7.03
N LYS A 82 2.13 -6.24 -7.42
CA LYS A 82 0.71 -6.41 -7.77
C LYS A 82 -0.23 -6.12 -6.61
N LEU A 83 0.13 -6.59 -5.41
CA LEU A 83 -0.67 -6.35 -4.22
C LEU A 83 -0.76 -4.86 -3.88
N VAL A 84 0.33 -4.13 -4.07
CA VAL A 84 0.39 -2.69 -3.79
C VAL A 84 -0.49 -1.90 -4.77
N GLU A 85 -0.46 -2.24 -6.07
CA GLU A 85 -1.39 -1.68 -7.07
C GLU A 85 -2.86 -2.00 -6.70
N ASP A 86 -3.16 -3.24 -6.28
CA ASP A 86 -4.51 -3.60 -5.84
C ASP A 86 -4.95 -2.80 -4.60
N LEU A 87 -4.03 -2.49 -3.67
CA LEU A 87 -4.32 -1.69 -2.47
C LEU A 87 -4.57 -0.23 -2.79
N GLU A 88 -3.76 0.38 -3.64
CA GLU A 88 -3.97 1.77 -4.11
C GLU A 88 -5.35 1.90 -4.73
N ARG A 89 -5.72 0.98 -5.63
CA ARG A 89 -7.03 1.01 -6.30
C ARG A 89 -8.19 0.87 -5.33
N ILE A 90 -8.02 0.14 -4.22
CA ILE A 90 -9.06 0.05 -3.18
C ILE A 90 -9.16 1.39 -2.43
N GLY A 91 -8.02 2.03 -2.13
CA GLY A 91 -7.96 3.37 -1.52
C GLY A 91 -8.66 4.42 -2.39
N ASP A 92 -8.37 4.41 -3.69
CA ASP A 92 -8.98 5.26 -4.72
C ASP A 92 -10.52 5.14 -4.77
N GLN A 93 -11.05 3.93 -4.56
CA GLN A 93 -12.50 3.70 -4.53
C GLN A 93 -13.14 4.12 -3.20
N ALA A 94 -12.36 4.29 -2.15
CA ALA A 94 -12.84 4.74 -0.85
C ALA A 94 -13.02 6.27 -0.81
N TYR A 95 -12.33 7.01 -1.67
CA TYR A 95 -12.44 8.46 -1.79
C TYR A 95 -13.81 8.93 -2.30
#